data_AF-A0A7X4YU92-F1
#
_entry.id   AF-A0A7X4YU92-F1
#
_cell.length_a   1.000
_cell.length_b   1.000
_cell.length_c   1.000
_cell.angle_alpha   90.00
_cell.angle_beta   90.00
_cell.angle_gamma   90.00
#
_symmetry.space_group_name_H-M   'P 1'
#
loop_
_entity.id
_entity.type
_entity.pdbx_description
1 polymer ?
#
loop_
_entity_poly.entity_id
_entity_poly.type
_entity_poly.pdbx_seq_one_letter_code
_entity_poly.pdbx_strand_id
1 'polypeptide(L)'
;MFIEEDRQTYTDFKSVESQRNDLVAEEFPEGPYGSDIVKASLGKSSPWRVDMRSPNRFDYENRDLHQGIDRDYPGEDSYPDAIDEP
;
A
#
# COMPACT_ATOMS: atom_id res chain seq x y z
N MET A 1 -6.57 -13.09 -4.89
CA MET A 1 -7.09 -12.54 -6.16
C MET A 1 -7.35 -11.06 -5.93
N PHE A 2 -6.84 -10.19 -6.80
CA PHE A 2 -7.07 -8.76 -6.72
C PHE A 2 -8.41 -8.40 -7.38
N ILE A 3 -9.15 -7.48 -6.79
CA ILE A 3 -10.32 -6.85 -7.42
C ILE A 3 -9.80 -5.76 -8.35
N GLU A 4 -10.18 -5.86 -9.63
CA GLU A 4 -9.95 -4.81 -10.61
C GLU A 4 -10.78 -3.57 -10.26
N GLU A 5 -10.18 -2.39 -10.33
CA GLU A 5 -10.92 -1.14 -10.16
C GLU A 5 -11.46 -0.65 -11.51
N ASP A 6 -12.69 -0.15 -11.50
CA ASP A 6 -13.32 0.46 -12.66
C ASP A 6 -12.68 1.84 -12.91
N ARG A 7 -11.76 1.88 -13.87
CA ARG A 7 -11.04 3.10 -14.26
C ARG A 7 -11.93 3.99 -15.12
N GLN A 8 -12.82 4.70 -14.46
CA GLN A 8 -13.69 5.71 -15.07
C GLN A 8 -12.87 6.90 -15.60
N THR A 9 -13.45 7.64 -16.55
CA THR A 9 -12.81 8.84 -17.14
C THR A 9 -12.60 9.93 -16.08
N TYR A 10 -13.39 9.90 -15.01
CA TYR A 10 -13.27 10.79 -13.87
C TYR A 10 -13.24 9.97 -12.58
N THR A 11 -12.25 10.20 -11.73
CA THR A 11 -12.10 9.58 -10.41
C THR A 11 -12.29 10.64 -9.32
N ASP A 12 -12.31 10.21 -8.06
CA ASP A 12 -12.31 11.14 -6.94
C ASP A 12 -10.98 11.92 -6.86
N PHE A 13 -10.92 12.89 -5.95
CA PHE A 13 -9.71 13.66 -5.66
C PHE A 13 -8.56 12.73 -5.28
N LYS A 14 -7.35 13.11 -5.67
CA LYS A 14 -6.13 12.32 -5.44
C LYS A 14 -5.91 11.97 -3.96
N SER A 15 -6.26 12.85 -3.04
CA SER A 15 -6.17 12.58 -1.60
C SER A 15 -7.12 11.47 -1.13
N VAL A 16 -8.33 11.40 -1.70
CA VAL A 16 -9.31 10.35 -1.39
C VAL A 16 -8.84 9.00 -1.92
N GLU A 17 -8.34 8.97 -3.16
CA GLU A 17 -7.78 7.76 -3.75
C GLU A 17 -6.52 7.29 -3.02
N SER A 18 -5.67 8.21 -2.54
CA SER A 18 -4.50 7.88 -1.72
C SER A 18 -4.92 7.23 -0.40
N GLN A 19 -5.86 7.83 0.32
CA GLN A 19 -6.36 7.28 1.59
C GLN A 19 -7.00 5.89 1.42
N ARG A 20 -7.62 5.64 0.27
CA ARG A 20 -8.23 4.35 -0.06
C ARG A 20 -7.19 3.27 -0.38
N ASN A 21 -6.11 3.64 -1.07
CA ASN A 21 -5.15 2.70 -1.66
C ASN A 21 -3.88 2.52 -0.81
N ASP A 22 -3.49 3.52 -0.03
CA ASP A 22 -2.35 3.45 0.89
C ASP A 22 -2.79 2.74 2.17
N LEU A 23 -2.30 1.51 2.35
CA LEU A 23 -2.62 0.71 3.51
C LEU A 23 -1.92 1.27 4.74
N VAL A 24 -2.52 1.10 5.92
CA VAL A 24 -1.85 1.37 7.19
C VAL A 24 -1.49 0.04 7.82
N ALA A 25 -0.26 -0.08 8.33
CA ALA A 25 0.16 -1.27 9.05
C ALA A 25 -0.64 -1.38 10.36
N GLU A 26 -1.34 -2.50 10.54
CA GLU A 26 -2.05 -2.82 11.79
C GLU A 26 -1.05 -3.28 12.85
N GLU A 27 -1.14 -2.73 14.06
CA GLU A 27 -0.24 -3.07 15.18
C GLU A 27 -0.62 -4.42 15.82
N PHE A 28 -1.92 -4.71 15.91
CA PHE A 28 -2.46 -5.93 16.52
C PHE A 28 -3.37 -6.65 15.52
N PRO A 29 -2.86 -7.63 14.75
CA PRO A 29 -3.65 -8.37 13.76
C PRO A 29 -4.86 -9.07 14.37
N GLU A 30 -4.75 -9.52 15.62
CA GLU A 30 -5.80 -10.11 16.44
C GLU A 30 -6.78 -9.08 17.05
N GLY A 31 -6.48 -7.78 16.97
CA GLY A 31 -7.28 -6.73 17.57
C GLY A 31 -6.83 -6.31 18.98
N PRO A 32 -7.53 -5.35 19.62
CA PRO A 32 -7.16 -4.86 20.94
C PRO A 32 -7.29 -5.95 22.02
N TYR A 33 -6.64 -5.75 23.16
CA TYR A 33 -6.75 -6.65 24.30
C TYR A 33 -8.21 -6.89 24.71
N GLY A 34 -8.59 -8.16 24.83
CA GLY A 34 -9.98 -8.58 25.11
C GLY A 34 -10.89 -8.66 23.89
N SER A 35 -10.35 -8.56 22.66
CA SER A 35 -11.13 -8.82 21.45
C SER A 35 -11.35 -10.32 21.23
N ASP A 36 -12.56 -10.69 20.84
CA ASP A 36 -12.94 -12.07 20.53
C ASP A 36 -12.54 -12.48 19.09
N ILE A 37 -11.71 -11.68 18.41
CA ILE A 37 -11.36 -11.87 17.01
C ILE A 37 -10.31 -12.98 16.90
N VAL A 38 -10.77 -14.18 16.55
CA VAL A 38 -9.90 -15.30 16.20
C VAL A 38 -9.64 -15.27 14.69
N LYS A 39 -8.59 -14.55 14.25
CA LYS A 39 -8.16 -14.59 12.84
C LYS A 39 -7.32 -15.83 12.57
N ALA A 40 -7.82 -16.72 11.70
CA ALA A 40 -7.11 -17.93 11.26
C ALA A 40 -5.98 -17.64 10.25
N SER A 41 -6.02 -16.49 9.57
CA SER A 41 -5.04 -16.08 8.55
C SER A 41 -4.60 -14.64 8.75
N LEU A 42 -3.30 -14.40 8.68
CA LEU A 42 -2.71 -13.06 8.71
C LEU A 42 -3.06 -12.29 7.43
N GLY A 43 -3.27 -10.98 7.56
CA GLY A 43 -3.52 -10.07 6.44
C GLY A 43 -4.89 -9.37 6.49
N LYS A 44 -5.34 -8.92 5.32
CA LYS A 44 -6.54 -8.08 5.17
C LYS A 44 -7.81 -8.91 5.21
N SER A 45 -8.81 -8.45 5.97
CA SER A 45 -10.15 -9.07 6.06
C SER A 45 -11.00 -8.89 4.81
N SER A 46 -10.70 -7.85 4.03
CA SER A 46 -11.38 -7.53 2.77
C SER A 46 -10.46 -7.82 1.58
N PRO A 47 -11.01 -8.09 0.40
CA PRO A 47 -10.21 -8.38 -0.78
C PRO A 47 -9.20 -7.28 -1.09
N TRP A 48 -8.06 -7.69 -1.65
CA TRP A 48 -7.04 -6.80 -2.15
C TRP A 48 -7.53 -6.13 -3.43
N ARG A 49 -7.28 -4.83 -3.59
CA ARG A 49 -7.52 -4.11 -4.85
C ARG A 49 -6.21 -3.94 -5.60
N VAL A 50 -6.27 -3.84 -6.92
CA VAL A 50 -5.06 -3.76 -7.76
C VAL A 50 -4.19 -2.54 -7.44
N ASP A 51 -4.82 -1.41 -7.10
CA ASP A 51 -4.12 -0.17 -6.81
C ASP A 51 -3.73 -0.02 -5.32
N MET A 52 -4.12 -0.97 -4.46
CA MET A 52 -3.73 -0.98 -3.04
C MET A 52 -2.25 -1.31 -2.87
N ARG A 53 -1.59 -0.63 -1.94
CA ARG A 53 -0.15 -0.77 -1.70
C ARG A 53 0.21 -0.56 -0.23
N SER A 54 1.33 -1.16 0.18
CA SER A 54 1.92 -0.94 1.50
C SER A 54 2.32 0.53 1.66
N PRO A 55 2.19 1.14 2.85
CA PRO A 55 2.62 2.51 3.06
C PRO A 55 4.14 2.56 2.94
N ASN A 56 4.64 3.25 1.91
CA ASN A 56 6.07 3.41 1.75
C ASN A 56 6.56 4.50 2.70
N ARG A 57 7.42 4.14 3.66
CA ARG A 57 7.96 5.05 4.68
C ARG A 57 9.13 5.89 4.16
N PHE A 58 9.68 5.55 3.00
CA PHE A 58 10.91 6.15 2.47
C PHE A 58 10.72 6.77 1.08
N ASP A 59 9.54 6.63 0.47
CA ASP A 59 9.20 7.19 -0.84
C ASP A 59 8.48 8.54 -0.69
N TYR A 60 8.27 9.22 -1.81
CA TYR A 60 7.58 10.49 -1.87
C TYR A 60 6.10 10.35 -1.52
N GLU A 61 5.57 11.32 -0.79
CA GLU A 61 4.14 11.42 -0.48
C GLU A 61 3.34 11.68 -1.77
N ASN A 62 3.76 12.65 -2.58
CA ASN A 62 3.18 12.89 -3.90
C ASN A 62 3.92 12.12 -5.00
N ARG A 63 3.56 10.84 -5.14
CA ARG A 63 4.18 9.94 -6.13
C ARG A 63 3.90 10.36 -7.57
N ASP A 64 2.72 10.88 -7.87
CA ASP A 64 2.37 11.32 -9.23
C ASP A 64 3.30 12.43 -9.73
N LEU A 65 3.65 13.37 -8.86
CA LEU A 65 4.60 14.43 -9.18
C LEU A 65 6.03 13.92 -9.36
N HIS A 66 6.41 12.88 -8.62
CA HIS A 66 7.78 12.36 -8.58
C HIS A 66 7.99 11.08 -9.42
N GLN A 67 6.97 10.66 -10.18
CA GLN A 67 7.05 9.50 -11.06
C GLN A 67 8.13 9.73 -12.13
N GLY A 68 9.13 8.84 -12.16
CA GLY A 68 10.25 8.91 -13.11
C GLY A 68 11.27 10.00 -12.81
N ILE A 69 11.24 10.59 -11.61
CA ILE A 69 12.27 11.49 -11.11
C ILE A 69 13.12 10.73 -10.11
N ASP A 70 14.37 10.46 -10.48
CA ASP A 70 15.35 9.88 -9.57
C ASP A 70 15.89 10.95 -8.62
N ARG A 71 16.08 10.55 -7.37
CA ARG A 71 16.78 11.25 -6.31
C ARG A 71 18.26 11.30 -6.65
N ASP A 72 18.84 12.46 -6.34
CA ASP A 72 20.26 12.74 -6.64
C ASP A 72 21.23 11.94 -5.75
N TYR A 73 20.76 11.44 -4.61
CA TYR A 73 21.62 10.69 -3.70
C TYR A 73 21.76 9.22 -4.14
N PRO A 74 22.98 8.70 -4.23
CA PRO A 74 23.23 7.37 -4.76
C PRO A 74 22.56 6.28 -3.89
N GLY A 75 21.75 5.44 -4.52
CA GLY A 75 21.11 4.28 -3.89
C GLY A 75 19.74 4.55 -3.27
N GLU A 76 19.17 5.77 -3.39
CA GLU A 76 17.85 6.06 -2.81
C GLU A 76 16.67 5.47 -3.58
N ASP A 77 16.73 5.40 -4.92
CA ASP A 77 15.66 4.80 -5.74
C ASP A 77 15.98 3.40 -6.27
N SER A 78 17.12 2.84 -5.89
CA SER A 78 17.53 1.51 -6.32
C SER A 78 16.91 0.46 -5.40
N TYR A 79 15.78 -0.12 -5.82
CA TYR A 79 15.28 -1.36 -5.22
C TYR A 79 15.95 -2.56 -5.92
N PRO A 80 16.43 -3.58 -5.18
CA PRO A 80 16.87 -4.81 -5.83
C PRO A 80 15.68 -5.47 -6.55
N ASP A 81 15.87 -5.86 -7.81
CA ASP A 81 14.83 -6.49 -8.67
C ASP A 81 14.24 -7.78 -8.07
N ALA A 82 14.89 -8.36 -7.07
CA ALA A 82 14.44 -9.54 -6.34
C ALA A 82 14.48 -9.28 -4.85
N ILE A 83 13.32 -9.36 -4.20
CA ILE A 83 13.27 -9.71 -2.78
C ILE A 83 13.71 -11.17 -2.74
N ASP A 84 14.87 -11.46 -2.17
CA ASP A 84 15.30 -12.85 -1.95
C ASP A 84 14.21 -13.51 -1.08
N GLU A 85 13.44 -14.44 -1.67
CA GLU A 85 12.42 -15.19 -0.94
C GLU A 85 13.12 -16.02 0.16
N PRO A 86 12.64 -16.00 1.42
CA PRO A 86 13.16 -16.87 2.47
C PRO A 86 12.79 -18.34 2.28
#